data_AF-R6HNZ5-F1
#
_entry.id   AF-R6HNZ5-F1
#
_cell.length_a   1.000
_cell.length_b   1.000
_cell.length_c   1.000
_cell.angle_alpha   90.00
_cell.angle_beta   90.00
_cell.angle_gamma   90.00
#
_symmetry.space_group_name_H-M   'P 1'
#
loop_
_entity.id
_entity.type
_entity.pdbx_description
1 polymer ?
#
loop_
_entity_poly.entity_id
_entity_poly.type
_entity_poly.pdbx_seq_one_letter_code
_entity_poly.pdbx_strand_id
1 'polypeptide(L)'
;MAARAGATYVSPFIGRLDDIDENGVALVENMVKVFRQYNLDTQIIAASIRNMEHVEKVMLAGADIATIPTKVLKEMLLHPLTDKGLAQFLEDYKNSLK
;
A
#
# COMPACT_ATOMS: atom_id res chain seq x y z
N MET A 1 19.90 11.61 1.28
CA MET A 1 20.85 11.78 0.15
C MET A 1 20.14 11.79 -1.20
N ALA A 2 19.43 10.73 -1.59
CA ALA A 2 18.73 10.66 -2.89
C ALA A 2 17.86 11.90 -3.20
N ALA A 3 17.01 12.32 -2.26
CA ALA A 3 16.19 13.52 -2.42
C ALA A 3 17.01 14.81 -2.60
N ARG A 4 18.09 14.97 -1.83
CA ARG A 4 19.00 16.12 -1.92
C ARG A 4 19.84 16.11 -3.21
N ALA A 5 20.01 14.96 -3.84
CA ALA A 5 20.64 14.81 -5.13
C ALA A 5 19.68 15.08 -6.31
N GLY A 6 18.43 15.46 -6.04
CA GLY A 6 17.43 15.81 -7.07
C GLY A 6 16.69 14.60 -7.64
N ALA A 7 16.68 13.45 -6.96
CA ALA A 7 15.90 12.30 -7.41
C ALA A 7 14.39 12.62 -7.38
N THR A 8 13.67 12.28 -8.45
CA THR A 8 12.19 12.37 -8.47
C THR A 8 11.56 11.37 -7.52
N TYR A 9 12.16 10.18 -7.40
CA TYR A 9 11.65 9.09 -6.56
C TYR A 9 12.75 8.48 -5.70
N VAL A 10 12.35 7.96 -4.53
CA VAL A 10 13.17 7.08 -3.70
C VAL A 10 12.39 5.82 -3.35
N SER A 11 13.04 4.66 -3.45
CA SER A 11 12.37 3.37 -3.20
C SER A 11 12.99 2.64 -2.02
N PRO A 12 12.44 2.75 -0.79
CA PRO A 12 12.80 1.87 0.31
C PRO A 12 12.26 0.46 0.09
N PHE A 13 13.09 -0.57 0.33
CA PHE A 13 12.74 -1.98 0.12
C PHE A 13 12.31 -2.60 1.46
N ILE A 14 11.06 -2.38 1.86
CA ILE A 14 10.61 -2.69 3.23
C ILE A 14 10.66 -4.19 3.53
N GLY A 15 10.22 -5.03 2.59
CA GLY A 15 10.21 -6.48 2.81
C GLY A 15 11.60 -7.11 2.86
N ARG A 16 12.66 -6.39 2.50
CA ARG A 16 14.05 -6.84 2.72
C ARG A 16 14.56 -6.50 4.12
N LEU A 17 13.98 -5.48 4.76
CA LEU A 17 14.25 -5.15 6.15
C LEU A 17 13.54 -6.15 7.06
N ASP A 18 12.30 -6.52 6.71
CA ASP A 18 11.57 -7.53 7.47
C ASP A 18 12.27 -8.91 7.42
N ASP A 19 13.01 -9.23 6.34
CA ASP A 19 13.82 -10.47 6.24
C ASP A 19 14.96 -10.55 7.26
N ILE A 20 15.36 -9.40 7.82
CA ILE A 20 16.45 -9.27 8.79
C ILE A 20 15.92 -8.76 10.13
N ASP A 21 14.64 -8.99 10.42
CA ASP A 21 13.94 -8.61 11.66
C ASP A 21 13.94 -7.09 11.95
N GLU A 22 14.09 -6.26 10.92
CA GLU A 22 13.92 -4.80 11.01
C GLU A 22 12.53 -4.37 10.54
N ASN A 23 11.97 -3.34 11.18
CA ASN A 23 10.64 -2.83 10.81
C ASN A 23 10.71 -1.97 9.55
N GLY A 24 10.41 -2.56 8.39
CA GLY A 24 10.44 -1.86 7.11
C GLY A 24 9.41 -0.74 6.97
N VAL A 25 8.25 -0.85 7.63
CA VAL A 25 7.21 0.19 7.63
C VAL A 25 7.68 1.42 8.42
N ALA A 26 8.34 1.23 9.57
CA ALA A 26 8.85 2.33 10.37
C ALA A 26 9.88 3.18 9.60
N LEU A 27 10.65 2.56 8.69
CA LEU A 27 11.51 3.31 7.77
C LEU A 27 10.69 4.28 6.89
N VAL A 28 9.60 3.79 6.30
CA VAL A 28 8.71 4.61 5.45
C VAL A 28 8.09 5.76 6.26
N GLU A 29 7.58 5.50 7.46
CA GLU A 29 7.05 6.54 8.35
C GLU A 29 8.07 7.63 8.64
N ASN A 30 9.31 7.25 8.97
CA ASN A 30 10.38 8.19 9.24
C ASN A 30 10.77 8.99 7.99
N MET A 31 10.82 8.33 6.82
CA MET A 31 11.07 9.02 5.56
C MET A 31 9.98 10.04 5.25
N VAL A 32 8.70 9.68 5.39
CA VAL A 32 7.57 10.59 5.18
C VAL A 32 7.70 11.81 6.10
N LYS A 33 7.91 11.59 7.41
CA LYS A 33 8.10 12.68 8.38
C LYS A 33 9.20 13.65 7.94
N VAL A 34 10.38 13.12 7.57
CA VAL A 34 11.51 13.93 7.11
C VAL A 34 11.17 14.68 5.82
N PHE A 35 10.56 14.01 4.85
CA PHE A 35 10.29 14.59 3.53
C PHE A 35 9.27 15.73 3.64
N ARG A 36 8.22 15.54 4.45
CA ARG A 36 7.25 16.60 4.74
C ARG A 36 7.85 17.74 5.55
N GLN A 37 8.63 17.43 6.59
CA GLN A 37 9.27 18.45 7.45
C GLN A 37 10.17 19.41 6.67
N TYR A 38 10.87 18.91 5.64
CA TYR A 38 11.79 19.71 4.84
C TYR A 38 11.24 20.10 3.46
N ASN A 39 9.95 19.88 3.20
CA ASN A 39 9.30 20.15 1.90
C ASN A 39 10.12 19.61 0.72
N LEU A 40 10.50 18.33 0.79
CA LEU A 40 11.23 17.67 -0.29
C LEU A 40 10.24 17.20 -1.36
N ASP A 41 10.49 17.58 -2.62
CA ASP A 41 9.63 17.22 -3.76
C ASP A 41 9.74 15.75 -4.19
N THR A 42 10.79 15.05 -3.73
CA THR A 42 10.99 13.63 -4.03
C THR A 42 9.85 12.80 -3.46
N GLN A 43 9.28 11.92 -4.29
CA GLN A 43 8.22 11.00 -3.87
C GLN A 43 8.77 9.67 -3.34
N ILE A 44 8.12 9.13 -2.33
CA ILE A 44 8.46 7.85 -1.70
C ILE A 44 7.66 6.73 -2.39
N ILE A 45 8.37 5.81 -3.03
CA ILE A 45 7.82 4.57 -3.58
C ILE A 45 8.10 3.43 -2.61
N ALA A 46 7.15 3.10 -1.73
CA ALA A 46 7.24 1.92 -0.88
C ALA A 46 7.36 0.66 -1.77
N ALA A 47 8.54 0.02 -1.74
CA ALA A 47 8.88 -1.11 -2.59
C ALA A 47 9.14 -2.37 -1.77
N SER A 48 9.26 -3.51 -2.45
CA SER A 48 9.39 -4.82 -1.80
C SER A 48 8.20 -5.15 -0.89
N ILE A 49 6.99 -4.74 -1.29
CA ILE A 49 5.72 -5.12 -0.66
C ILE A 49 5.47 -6.61 -0.86
N ARG A 50 5.03 -7.33 0.20
CA ARG A 50 4.84 -8.79 0.17
C ARG A 50 3.42 -9.27 0.43
N ASN A 51 2.62 -8.46 1.13
CA ASN A 51 1.28 -8.82 1.57
C ASN A 51 0.40 -7.56 1.64
N MET A 52 -0.89 -7.76 1.89
CA MET A 52 -1.87 -6.68 1.99
C MET A 52 -1.61 -5.74 3.18
N GLU A 53 -1.12 -6.30 4.30
CA GLU A 53 -0.79 -5.54 5.50
C GLU A 53 0.32 -4.51 5.24
N HIS A 54 1.34 -4.85 4.45
CA HIS A 54 2.36 -3.89 4.02
C HIS A 54 1.74 -2.73 3.26
N VAL A 55 0.78 -3.00 2.35
CA VAL A 55 0.11 -1.95 1.57
C VAL A 55 -0.66 -1.01 2.48
N GLU A 56 -1.48 -1.56 3.38
CA GLU A 56 -2.24 -0.78 4.35
C GLU A 56 -1.32 0.09 5.22
N LYS A 57 -0.28 -0.51 5.78
CA LYS A 57 0.63 0.20 6.69
C LYS A 57 1.40 1.31 6.00
N VAL A 58 1.94 1.10 4.80
CA VAL A 58 2.65 2.18 4.09
C VAL A 58 1.71 3.26 3.58
N MET A 59 0.46 2.92 3.28
CA MET A 59 -0.59 3.90 2.98
C MET A 59 -0.88 4.77 4.20
N LEU A 60 -1.08 4.18 5.37
CA LEU A 60 -1.28 4.90 6.65
C LEU A 60 -0.05 5.73 7.04
N ALA A 61 1.16 5.24 6.73
CA ALA A 61 2.41 5.97 6.94
C ALA A 61 2.54 7.21 6.04
N GLY A 62 1.74 7.31 4.97
CA GLY A 62 1.74 8.45 4.05
C GLY A 62 2.75 8.35 2.89
N ALA A 63 3.11 7.12 2.48
CA ALA A 63 3.89 6.92 1.26
C ALA A 63 3.13 7.48 0.04
N ASP A 64 3.86 8.09 -0.90
CA ASP A 64 3.26 8.66 -2.11
C ASP A 64 2.81 7.58 -3.10
N ILE A 65 3.61 6.51 -3.22
CA ILE A 65 3.39 5.40 -4.17
C ILE A 65 3.72 4.08 -3.46
N ALA A 66 2.95 3.03 -3.75
CA ALA A 66 3.31 1.64 -3.41
C ALA A 66 3.48 0.83 -4.70
N THR A 67 4.63 0.18 -4.87
CA THR A 67 4.84 -0.80 -5.95
C THR A 67 4.62 -2.20 -5.40
N ILE A 68 3.62 -2.89 -5.95
CA ILE A 68 3.07 -4.12 -5.36
C ILE A 68 3.07 -5.28 -6.37
N PRO A 69 3.30 -6.53 -5.93
CA PRO A 69 3.15 -7.70 -6.79
C PRO A 69 1.70 -7.86 -7.27
N THR A 70 1.50 -8.36 -8.49
CA THR A 70 0.16 -8.60 -9.05
C THR A 70 -0.72 -9.50 -8.19
N LYS A 71 -0.11 -10.44 -7.45
CA LYS A 71 -0.82 -11.29 -6.48
C LYS A 71 -1.49 -10.47 -5.38
N VAL A 72 -0.73 -9.57 -4.74
CA VAL A 72 -1.25 -8.69 -3.68
C VAL A 72 -2.35 -7.78 -4.24
N LEU A 73 -2.16 -7.21 -5.44
CA LEU A 73 -3.18 -6.40 -6.09
C LEU A 73 -4.50 -7.16 -6.29
N LYS A 74 -4.44 -8.43 -6.73
CA LYS A 74 -5.64 -9.26 -6.90
C LYS A 74 -6.34 -9.54 -5.57
N GLU A 75 -5.58 -9.83 -4.51
CA GLU A 75 -6.12 -10.08 -3.18
C GLU A 75 -6.85 -8.85 -2.64
N MET A 76 -6.36 -7.63 -2.91
CA MET A 76 -6.98 -6.37 -2.47
C MET A 76 -8.39 -6.12 -3.06
N LEU A 77 -8.75 -6.80 -4.15
CA LEU A 77 -10.07 -6.68 -4.78
C LEU A 77 -11.13 -7.58 -4.14
N LEU A 78 -10.72 -8.49 -3.26
CA LEU A 78 -11.59 -9.53 -2.71
C LEU A 78 -11.97 -9.20 -1.26
N HIS A 79 -13.26 -9.28 -0.95
CA HIS A 79 -13.75 -9.20 0.43
C HIS A 79 -15.01 -10.06 0.62
N PRO A 80 -15.08 -10.92 1.65
CA PRO A 80 -16.20 -11.86 1.83
C PRO A 80 -17.58 -11.19 1.90
N LEU A 81 -17.65 -9.98 2.47
CA LEU A 81 -18.90 -9.23 2.54
C LEU A 81 -19.32 -8.63 1.19
N THR A 82 -18.37 -8.38 0.27
CA THR A 82 -18.69 -7.93 -1.09
C THR A 82 -19.37 -9.06 -1.85
N ASP A 83 -18.83 -10.28 -1.78
CA ASP A 83 -19.42 -11.45 -2.45
C ASP A 83 -20.79 -11.77 -1.86
N LYS A 84 -20.92 -11.75 -0.53
CA LYS A 84 -22.20 -11.96 0.16
C LYS A 84 -23.23 -10.90 -0.22
N GLY A 85 -22.83 -9.63 -0.28
CA GLY A 85 -23.70 -8.53 -0.68
C GLY A 85 -24.18 -8.68 -2.12
N LEU A 86 -23.28 -8.99 -3.05
CA LEU A 86 -23.62 -9.22 -4.46
C LEU A 86 -24.61 -10.37 -4.62
N ALA A 87 -24.38 -11.50 -3.93
CA ALA A 87 -25.29 -12.63 -3.97
C ALA A 87 -26.71 -12.25 -3.49
N GLN A 88 -26.81 -11.51 -2.39
CA GLN A 88 -28.09 -11.03 -1.88
C GLN A 88 -28.78 -10.09 -2.86
N PHE A 89 -28.06 -9.13 -3.45
CA PHE A 89 -28.64 -8.20 -4.43
C PHE A 89 -29.21 -8.91 -5.66
N LEU A 90 -28.53 -9.96 -6.15
CA LEU A 90 -29.01 -10.74 -7.29
C LEU A 90 -30.28 -11.54 -6.95
N GLU A 91 -30.37 -12.07 -5.73
CA GLU A 91 -31.57 -12.77 -5.25
C GLU A 91 -32.76 -11.82 -5.11
N ASP A 92 -32.56 -10.66 -4.47
CA ASP A 92 -33.59 -9.65 -4.27
C ASP A 92 -34.12 -9.13 -5.62
N TYR A 93 -33.22 -8.88 -6.57
CA TYR A 93 -33.61 -8.48 -7.93
C TYR A 93 -34.48 -9.54 -8.61
N LYS A 94 -34.08 -10.81 -8.56
CA LYS A 94 -34.86 -11.92 -9.12
C LYS A 94 -36.25 -12.02 -8.49
N ASN A 95 -36.36 -11.75 -7.19
CA ASN A 95 -37.64 -11.78 -6.48
C ASN A 95 -38.56 -10.60 -6.84
N SER A 96 -38.01 -9.43 -7.19
CA SER A 96 -38.79 -8.25 -7.61
C SER A 96 -39.48 -8.37 -8.98
N LEU A 97 -39.09 -9.36 -9.79
CA LEU A 97 -39.64 -9.61 -11.12
C LEU A 97 -40.88 -10.53 -11.11
N LYS A 98 -41.30 -11.01 -9.93
CA LYS A 98 -42.50 -11.83 -9.73
C LYS A 98 -43.69 -10.95 -9.37
#